data_AF-A0A6H5K7V3-F1
#
_entry.id   AF-A0A6H5K7V3-F1
#
_cell.length_a   1.000
_cell.length_b   1.000
_cell.length_c   1.000
_cell.angle_alpha   90.00
_cell.angle_beta   90.00
_cell.angle_gamma   90.00
#
_symmetry.space_group_name_H-M   'P 1'
#
loop_
_entity.id
_entity.type
_entity.pdbx_description
1 polymer ?
#
loop_
_entity_poly.entity_id
_entity_poly.type
_entity_poly.pdbx_seq_one_letter_code
_entity_poly.pdbx_strand_id
1 'polypeptide(L)'
;MHAPMAVASSVWFAQPDALKGSLVKTLREVRPTTFVGVPRVWEKMYEKMQEISRSIHGAKAALSAWSKGRLVFSKVKEKLGLDKANLCFTTAAPIAQETLEYFASLNIHIMEVFGQSECTGPMAVSTKEAWKMGSCGRPMLGTESKLEPGTGELCYRGRNIFMGYMHNLSSPSFGLPPKLTHKRYMHNPEKTAETIDEDGWMHSGDVATFDEDGDPRITGPSGFVRITGRIKELIITAGGENVPPVLIESEFKAELPCIANCMVVGDKRKFLTILIALRSEKREDKNGGSSTVRLIGDSLTACEEIGSTATTIEEAKADPKVNRGNHRQTTTHKTRIILFVLFFCFCQWTEYINKAMKACNARTTSNAQRVAKWALLPKDFSVEGGELTETLKLRRGPTSEKYTDIIEGLYA
;
A
#
# COMPACT_ATOMS: atom_id res chain seq x y z
N MET A 1 -6.90 17.62 -15.06
CA MET A 1 -6.99 18.32 -16.37
C MET A 1 -6.70 19.81 -16.27
N HIS A 2 -7.23 20.52 -15.26
CA HIS A 2 -7.09 21.98 -15.16
C HIS A 2 -5.65 22.49 -15.03
N ALA A 3 -4.78 21.84 -14.24
CA ALA A 3 -3.39 22.29 -14.09
C ALA A 3 -2.61 22.30 -15.43
N PRO A 4 -2.61 21.21 -16.24
CA PRO A 4 -2.05 21.25 -17.59
C PRO A 4 -2.64 22.35 -18.48
N MET A 5 -3.96 22.57 -18.44
CA MET A 5 -4.61 23.63 -19.23
C MET A 5 -4.13 25.03 -18.82
N ALA A 6 -3.96 25.28 -17.51
CA ALA A 6 -3.51 26.57 -16.99
C ALA A 6 -2.07 26.92 -17.42
N VAL A 7 -1.25 25.93 -17.74
CA VAL A 7 0.15 26.11 -18.20
C VAL A 7 0.34 25.77 -19.67
N ALA A 8 -0.74 25.70 -20.46
CA ALA A 8 -0.72 25.37 -21.89
C ALA A 8 0.01 24.05 -22.22
N SER A 9 -0.09 23.06 -21.33
CA SER A 9 0.46 21.71 -21.51
C SER A 9 -0.56 20.76 -22.16
N SER A 10 -0.07 19.68 -22.76
CA SER A 10 -0.89 18.64 -23.38
C SER A 10 -1.29 17.57 -22.37
N VAL A 11 -2.56 17.20 -22.36
CA VAL A 11 -3.08 16.06 -21.57
C VAL A 11 -3.27 14.87 -22.50
N TRP A 12 -2.63 13.75 -22.17
CA TRP A 12 -2.76 12.50 -22.90
C TRP A 12 -3.59 11.51 -22.09
N PHE A 13 -4.62 10.96 -22.72
CA PHE A 13 -5.48 9.96 -22.09
C PHE A 13 -4.90 8.57 -22.34
N ALA A 14 -4.76 7.80 -21.26
CA ALA A 14 -4.33 6.42 -21.37
C ALA A 14 -5.43 5.55 -21.98
N GLN A 15 -5.04 4.46 -22.64
CA GLN A 15 -5.99 3.48 -23.16
C GLN A 15 -6.76 2.80 -22.02
N PRO A 16 -8.00 2.32 -22.23
CA PRO A 16 -8.78 1.66 -21.19
C PRO A 16 -8.09 0.45 -20.53
N ASP A 17 -7.14 -0.16 -21.23
CA ASP A 17 -6.33 -1.30 -20.79
C ASP A 17 -4.96 -0.89 -20.21
N ALA A 18 -4.76 0.38 -19.85
CA ALA A 18 -3.47 0.89 -19.34
C ALA A 18 -2.91 0.04 -18.20
N LEU A 19 -3.73 -0.26 -17.20
CA LEU A 19 -3.34 -1.08 -16.05
C LEU A 19 -3.25 -2.59 -16.37
N LYS A 20 -3.61 -3.00 -17.59
CA LYS A 20 -3.51 -4.37 -18.12
C LYS A 20 -2.29 -4.55 -19.04
N GLY A 21 -1.46 -3.53 -19.20
CA GLY A 21 -0.15 -3.65 -19.86
C GLY A 21 0.12 -2.61 -20.95
N SER A 22 -0.89 -1.88 -21.43
CA SER A 22 -0.69 -0.86 -22.48
C SER A 22 -0.09 0.46 -21.95
N LEU A 23 0.00 0.64 -20.63
CA LEU A 23 0.53 1.87 -20.03
C LEU A 23 1.94 2.19 -20.51
N VAL A 24 2.87 1.22 -20.47
CA VAL A 24 4.27 1.45 -20.88
C VAL A 24 4.36 1.81 -22.36
N LYS A 25 3.51 1.21 -23.21
CA LYS A 25 3.42 1.56 -24.63
C LYS A 25 3.02 3.04 -24.79
N THR A 26 1.99 3.46 -24.06
CA THR A 26 1.51 4.86 -24.07
C THR A 26 2.60 5.82 -23.57
N LEU A 27 3.30 5.48 -22.47
CA LEU A 27 4.37 6.32 -21.93
C LEU A 27 5.54 6.47 -22.90
N ARG A 28 5.90 5.40 -23.62
CA ARG A 28 6.98 5.44 -24.63
C ARG A 28 6.63 6.29 -25.85
N GLU A 29 5.35 6.38 -26.19
CA GLU A 29 4.86 7.25 -27.26
C GLU A 29 4.83 8.71 -26.82
N VAL A 30 4.23 8.97 -25.65
CA VAL A 30 3.99 10.34 -25.14
C VAL A 30 5.26 10.98 -24.59
N ARG A 31 6.13 10.20 -23.96
CA ARG A 31 7.33 10.66 -23.22
C ARG A 31 7.03 11.89 -22.35
N PRO A 32 6.15 11.76 -21.34
CA PRO A 32 5.65 12.90 -20.57
C PRO A 32 6.76 13.63 -19.81
N THR A 33 6.65 14.96 -19.70
CA THR A 33 7.52 15.79 -18.85
C THR A 33 7.04 15.82 -17.40
N THR A 34 5.76 15.56 -17.16
CA THR A 34 5.15 15.38 -15.84
C THR A 34 4.31 14.12 -15.84
N PHE A 35 4.54 13.24 -14.88
CA PHE A 35 3.78 12.01 -14.71
C PHE A 35 3.21 11.93 -13.30
N VAL A 36 1.89 11.71 -13.20
CA VAL A 36 1.18 11.56 -11.94
C VAL A 36 0.56 10.16 -11.94
N GLY A 37 0.96 9.32 -11.01
CA GLY A 37 0.44 7.96 -10.86
C GLY A 37 0.10 7.66 -9.41
N VAL A 38 -0.98 6.94 -9.15
CA VAL A 38 -1.27 6.41 -7.80
C VAL A 38 -0.22 5.35 -7.42
N PRO A 39 0.00 5.03 -6.14
CA PRO A 39 1.05 4.09 -5.69
C PRO A 39 1.08 2.79 -6.49
N ARG A 40 -0.09 2.20 -6.74
CA ARG A 40 -0.19 0.94 -7.47
C ARG A 40 0.36 0.99 -8.90
N VAL A 41 0.31 2.14 -9.56
CA VAL A 41 0.89 2.34 -10.89
C VAL A 41 2.41 2.25 -10.81
N TRP A 42 3.01 2.95 -9.85
CA TRP A 42 4.44 2.91 -9.59
C TRP A 42 4.92 1.52 -9.19
N GLU A 43 4.20 0.87 -8.27
CA GLU A 43 4.49 -0.51 -7.84
C GLU A 43 4.44 -1.49 -9.00
N LYS A 44 3.42 -1.41 -9.89
CA LYS A 44 3.36 -2.26 -11.09
C LYS A 44 4.53 -2.02 -12.02
N MET A 45 4.95 -0.77 -12.20
CA MET A 45 6.14 -0.45 -13.00
C MET A 45 7.41 -1.02 -12.35
N TYR A 46 7.54 -0.93 -11.03
CA TYR A 46 8.63 -1.52 -10.26
C TYR A 46 8.65 -3.06 -10.39
N GLU A 47 7.52 -3.74 -10.17
CA GLU A 47 7.36 -5.19 -10.33
C GLU A 47 7.82 -5.66 -11.72
N LYS A 48 7.34 -4.99 -12.78
CA LYS A 48 7.74 -5.29 -14.17
C LYS A 48 9.23 -5.08 -14.42
N MET A 49 9.82 -4.06 -13.82
CA MET A 49 11.24 -3.81 -13.95
C MET A 49 12.10 -4.83 -13.21
N GLN A 50 11.64 -5.32 -12.06
CA GLN A 50 12.29 -6.41 -11.33
C GLN A 50 12.27 -7.71 -12.15
N GLU A 51 11.13 -8.04 -12.79
CA GLU A 51 11.04 -9.18 -13.72
C GLU A 51 12.07 -9.07 -14.86
N ILE A 52 12.16 -7.90 -15.50
CA ILE A 52 13.13 -7.64 -16.58
C ILE A 52 14.56 -7.76 -16.05
N SER A 53 14.87 -7.20 -14.88
CA SER A 53 16.19 -7.27 -14.25
C SER A 53 16.61 -8.73 -13.99
N ARG A 54 15.70 -9.54 -13.43
CA ARG A 54 15.93 -10.98 -13.20
C ARG A 54 16.17 -11.74 -14.50
N SER A 55 15.45 -11.40 -15.57
CA SER A 55 15.66 -12.02 -16.89
C SER A 55 16.99 -11.65 -17.56
N ILE A 56 17.62 -10.55 -17.13
CA ILE A 56 18.86 -10.02 -17.73
C ILE A 56 20.12 -10.55 -16.98
N HIS A 57 20.00 -11.09 -15.76
CA HIS A 57 21.18 -11.42 -14.94
C HIS A 57 21.36 -12.90 -14.60
N GLY A 58 22.27 -13.53 -15.34
CA GLY A 58 23.30 -14.37 -14.72
C GLY A 58 24.16 -13.52 -13.76
N ALA A 59 24.53 -14.09 -12.61
CA ALA A 59 24.98 -13.47 -11.37
C ALA A 59 26.22 -12.52 -11.39
N LYS A 60 26.68 -11.98 -12.52
CA LYS A 60 27.88 -11.10 -12.60
C LYS A 60 27.63 -9.66 -13.05
N ALA A 61 26.49 -9.35 -13.67
CA ALA A 61 26.30 -8.01 -14.26
C ALA A 61 25.78 -6.96 -13.26
N ALA A 62 25.27 -7.33 -12.08
CA ALA A 62 24.58 -6.41 -11.15
C ALA A 62 25.56 -5.48 -10.44
N LEU A 63 26.72 -6.02 -10.04
CA LEU A 63 27.82 -5.21 -9.52
C LEU A 63 28.48 -4.33 -10.59
N SER A 64 28.48 -4.72 -11.88
CA SER A 64 29.12 -3.92 -12.94
C SER A 64 28.24 -2.76 -13.47
N ALA A 65 26.94 -2.80 -13.21
CA ALA A 65 26.01 -1.74 -13.60
C ALA A 65 26.12 -0.50 -12.70
N TRP A 66 26.47 -0.71 -11.43
CA TRP A 66 26.65 0.35 -10.43
C TRP A 66 27.84 1.27 -10.76
N SER A 67 28.90 0.72 -11.36
CA SER A 67 30.09 1.48 -11.79
C SER A 67 29.98 2.13 -13.18
N LYS A 68 28.92 1.84 -13.95
CA LYS A 68 28.64 2.44 -15.28
C LYS A 68 27.51 3.49 -15.24
N GLY A 69 27.45 4.22 -14.12
CA GLY A 69 26.45 5.24 -13.82
C GLY A 69 26.22 6.22 -14.97
N ARG A 70 24.94 6.56 -15.18
CA ARG A 70 24.33 7.43 -16.21
C ARG A 70 23.86 6.73 -17.49
N LEU A 71 24.68 5.92 -18.17
CA LEU A 71 24.27 5.32 -19.46
C LEU A 71 23.20 4.23 -19.28
N VAL A 72 23.34 3.38 -18.24
CA VAL A 72 22.35 2.33 -17.91
C VAL A 72 21.01 2.95 -17.49
N PHE A 73 21.04 4.03 -16.71
CA PHE A 73 19.84 4.73 -16.26
C PHE A 73 19.04 5.34 -17.42
N SER A 74 19.71 5.95 -18.40
CA SER A 74 19.04 6.56 -19.56
C SER A 74 18.20 5.56 -20.36
N LYS A 75 18.74 4.36 -20.61
CA LYS A 75 18.03 3.29 -21.35
C LYS A 75 16.84 2.72 -20.57
N VAL A 76 16.96 2.61 -19.24
CA VAL A 76 15.86 2.16 -18.39
C VAL A 76 14.72 3.18 -18.43
N LYS A 77 15.02 4.46 -18.26
CA LYS A 77 14.00 5.52 -18.33
C LYS A 77 13.32 5.56 -19.70
N GLU A 78 14.08 5.39 -20.78
CA GLU A 78 13.56 5.36 -22.15
C GLU A 78 12.63 4.16 -22.38
N LYS A 79 12.99 2.98 -21.85
CA LYS A 79 12.11 1.80 -21.88
C LYS A 79 10.82 1.99 -21.10
N LEU A 80 10.87 2.75 -20.00
CA LEU A 80 9.68 3.12 -19.23
C LEU A 80 8.88 4.26 -19.88
N GLY A 81 9.48 5.01 -20.82
CA GLY A 81 8.91 6.24 -21.38
C GLY A 81 8.98 7.45 -20.45
N LEU A 82 9.79 7.38 -19.38
CA LEU A 82 9.95 8.45 -18.38
C LEU A 82 11.28 9.19 -18.51
N ASP A 83 11.96 9.07 -19.64
CA ASP A 83 13.27 9.69 -19.89
C ASP A 83 13.21 11.23 -20.00
N LYS A 84 12.05 11.78 -20.38
CA LYS A 84 11.77 13.22 -20.37
C LYS A 84 11.06 13.69 -19.09
N ALA A 85 10.70 12.76 -18.20
CA ALA A 85 9.93 13.09 -17.01
C ALA A 85 10.80 13.85 -16.01
N ASN A 86 10.41 15.08 -15.75
CA ASN A 86 11.08 15.98 -14.82
C ASN A 86 10.30 16.12 -13.51
N LEU A 87 9.01 15.84 -13.51
CA LEU A 87 8.14 15.87 -12.33
C LEU A 87 7.37 14.55 -12.26
N CYS A 88 7.61 13.77 -11.22
CA CYS A 88 6.95 12.50 -10.99
C CYS A 88 6.21 12.57 -9.66
N PHE A 89 4.90 12.37 -9.66
CA PHE A 89 4.07 12.48 -8.46
C PHE A 89 3.36 11.17 -8.13
N THR A 90 3.12 10.97 -6.84
CA THR A 90 2.16 9.98 -6.34
C THR A 90 1.22 10.60 -5.31
N THR A 91 -0.02 10.12 -5.28
CA THR A 91 -1.08 10.66 -4.42
C THR A 91 -2.19 9.62 -4.20
N ALA A 92 -3.21 9.98 -3.43
CA ALA A 92 -4.41 9.21 -3.09
C ALA A 92 -4.22 8.02 -2.13
N ALA A 93 -3.01 7.48 -1.97
CA ALA A 93 -2.68 6.44 -0.99
C ALA A 93 -1.18 6.48 -0.64
N PRO A 94 -0.77 5.89 0.50
CA PRO A 94 0.64 5.67 0.83
C PRO A 94 1.32 4.75 -0.20
N ILE A 95 2.61 4.98 -0.45
CA ILE A 95 3.44 4.18 -1.34
C ILE A 95 4.52 3.44 -0.55
N ALA A 96 4.87 2.22 -0.96
CA ALA A 96 5.93 1.45 -0.32
C ALA A 96 7.29 2.14 -0.45
N GLN A 97 8.05 2.19 0.64
CA GLN A 97 9.37 2.82 0.69
C GLN A 97 10.35 2.21 -0.33
N GLU A 98 10.36 0.89 -0.49
CA GLU A 98 11.21 0.21 -1.49
C GLU A 98 10.94 0.68 -2.91
N THR A 99 9.67 1.01 -3.24
CA THR A 99 9.32 1.54 -4.55
C THR A 99 9.92 2.93 -4.74
N LEU A 100 9.85 3.79 -3.71
CA LEU A 100 10.49 5.11 -3.74
C LEU A 100 12.00 4.99 -3.91
N GLU A 101 12.65 4.12 -3.14
CA GLU A 101 14.09 3.89 -3.18
C GLU A 101 14.55 3.35 -4.54
N TYR A 102 13.80 2.41 -5.11
CA TYR A 102 14.07 1.88 -6.44
C TYR A 102 14.07 2.98 -7.50
N PHE A 103 13.01 3.80 -7.57
CA PHE A 103 12.92 4.86 -8.57
C PHE A 103 13.95 5.98 -8.30
N ALA A 104 14.21 6.31 -7.03
CA ALA A 104 15.27 7.24 -6.66
C ALA A 104 16.65 6.76 -7.15
N SER A 105 16.93 5.44 -7.08
CA SER A 105 18.17 4.85 -7.61
C SER A 105 18.31 5.02 -9.14
N LEU A 106 17.19 5.17 -9.85
CA LEU A 106 17.14 5.48 -11.28
C LEU A 106 17.18 6.99 -11.55
N ASN A 107 17.40 7.83 -10.54
CA ASN A 107 17.28 9.28 -10.60
C ASN A 107 15.86 9.72 -11.05
N ILE A 108 14.83 9.01 -10.58
CA ILE A 108 13.41 9.37 -10.69
C ILE A 108 12.91 9.67 -9.28
N HIS A 109 12.84 10.94 -8.92
CA HIS A 109 12.32 11.36 -7.62
C HIS A 109 10.79 11.38 -7.69
N ILE A 110 10.15 10.41 -7.02
CA ILE A 110 8.70 10.39 -6.85
C ILE A 110 8.35 11.31 -5.69
N MET A 111 7.63 12.39 -6.00
CA MET A 111 7.14 13.38 -5.04
C MET A 111 5.75 12.96 -4.55
N GLU A 112 5.62 12.68 -3.27
CA GLU A 112 4.33 12.36 -2.66
C GLU A 112 3.53 13.64 -2.42
N VAL A 113 2.22 13.54 -2.60
CA VAL A 113 1.25 14.63 -2.43
C VAL A 113 0.12 14.13 -1.55
N PHE A 114 -0.09 14.80 -0.42
CA PHE A 114 -1.25 14.59 0.43
C PHE A 114 -2.37 15.55 0.03
N GLY A 115 -3.58 15.03 -0.01
CA GLY A 115 -4.75 15.78 -0.45
C GLY A 115 -6.05 14.98 -0.38
N GLN A 116 -7.16 15.68 -0.29
CA GLN A 116 -8.51 15.14 -0.13
C GLN A 116 -9.49 15.94 -1.01
N SER A 117 -10.70 15.42 -1.24
CA SER A 117 -11.69 16.13 -2.09
C SER A 117 -12.21 17.38 -1.39
N GLU A 118 -12.32 17.29 -0.07
CA GLU A 118 -12.76 18.29 0.88
C GLU A 118 -11.81 19.50 0.94
N CYS A 119 -10.57 19.36 0.45
CA CYS A 119 -9.57 20.43 0.37
C CYS A 119 -9.15 20.78 -1.06
N THR A 120 -9.99 20.41 -2.04
CA THR A 120 -9.81 20.71 -3.47
C THR A 120 -8.52 20.12 -4.05
N GLY A 121 -8.12 18.94 -3.57
CA GLY A 121 -6.93 18.24 -4.04
C GLY A 121 -5.77 18.39 -3.06
N PRO A 122 -4.61 18.97 -3.45
CA PRO A 122 -3.42 18.97 -2.62
C PRO A 122 -3.56 19.87 -1.39
N MET A 123 -3.03 19.39 -0.26
CA MET A 123 -2.85 20.15 0.98
C MET A 123 -1.37 20.20 1.41
N ALA A 124 -0.63 19.10 1.21
CA ALA A 124 0.83 19.10 1.33
C ALA A 124 1.44 18.55 0.04
N VAL A 125 2.50 19.22 -0.44
CA VAL A 125 3.10 18.94 -1.75
C VAL A 125 4.62 18.89 -1.63
N SER A 126 5.20 17.78 -2.08
CA SER A 126 6.64 17.72 -2.35
C SER A 126 6.98 18.46 -3.64
N THR A 127 8.05 19.24 -3.62
CA THR A 127 8.58 19.96 -4.80
C THR A 127 10.01 19.54 -5.09
N LYS A 128 10.57 19.92 -6.23
CA LYS A 128 11.97 19.59 -6.54
C LYS A 128 12.95 20.21 -5.54
N GLU A 129 12.63 21.40 -5.06
CA GLU A 129 13.43 22.19 -4.13
C GLU A 129 13.18 21.78 -2.67
N ALA A 130 12.05 21.14 -2.39
CA ALA A 130 11.68 20.65 -1.07
C ALA A 130 11.07 19.24 -1.19
N TRP A 131 11.95 18.23 -1.21
CA TRP A 131 11.60 16.81 -1.26
C TRP A 131 12.34 16.03 -0.18
N LYS A 132 11.60 15.18 0.54
CA LYS A 132 12.14 14.15 1.43
C LYS A 132 11.41 12.85 1.15
N MET A 133 12.17 11.77 1.01
CA MET A 133 11.62 10.45 0.73
C MET A 133 10.66 9.99 1.85
N GLY A 134 9.48 9.51 1.46
CA GLY A 134 8.40 9.12 2.38
C GLY A 134 7.60 10.28 2.96
N SER A 135 7.83 11.52 2.50
CA SER A 135 7.09 12.70 2.94
C SER A 135 6.20 13.24 1.83
N CYS A 136 4.99 13.65 2.21
CA CYS A 136 4.05 14.35 1.37
C CYS A 136 4.47 15.81 1.06
N GLY A 137 5.65 16.23 1.49
CA GLY A 137 6.16 17.58 1.35
C GLY A 137 5.64 18.53 2.43
N ARG A 138 5.70 19.83 2.17
CA ARG A 138 5.26 20.87 3.11
C ARG A 138 3.79 21.26 2.85
N PRO A 139 3.07 21.81 3.85
CA PRO A 139 1.77 22.42 3.62
C PRO A 139 1.80 23.46 2.49
N MET A 140 0.68 23.67 1.82
CA MET A 140 0.61 24.67 0.76
C MET A 140 0.65 26.10 1.32
N LEU A 141 1.32 27.00 0.60
CA LEU A 141 1.31 28.43 0.93
C LEU A 141 -0.13 28.97 0.94
N GLY A 142 -0.45 29.79 1.94
CA GLY A 142 -1.81 30.33 2.13
C GLY A 142 -2.77 29.39 2.85
N THR A 143 -2.26 28.28 3.41
CA THR A 143 -3.01 27.40 4.31
C THR A 143 -2.42 27.48 5.72
N GLU A 144 -3.25 27.17 6.71
CA GLU A 144 -2.83 26.96 8.09
C GLU A 144 -3.04 25.48 8.42
N SER A 145 -2.10 24.90 9.17
CA SER A 145 -2.20 23.53 9.67
C SER A 145 -2.01 23.47 11.18
N LYS A 146 -2.58 22.45 11.82
CA LYS A 146 -2.31 22.05 13.20
C LYS A 146 -2.38 20.53 13.31
N LEU A 147 -1.78 19.99 14.37
CA LEU A 147 -2.07 18.63 14.83
C LEU A 147 -3.01 18.73 16.03
N GLU A 148 -4.14 18.03 15.97
CA GLU A 148 -5.08 18.00 17.07
C GLU A 148 -4.45 17.28 18.28
N PRO A 149 -4.43 17.91 19.47
CA PRO A 149 -3.82 17.31 20.66
C PRO A 149 -4.43 15.95 21.01
N GLY A 150 -3.59 15.00 21.38
CA GLY A 150 -4.01 13.65 21.79
C GLY A 150 -4.26 12.68 20.63
N THR A 151 -4.87 13.12 19.53
CA THR A 151 -5.11 12.25 18.36
C THR A 151 -4.00 12.32 17.33
N GLY A 152 -3.31 13.46 17.22
CA GLY A 152 -2.35 13.72 16.14
C GLY A 152 -3.04 13.89 14.78
N GLU A 153 -4.34 14.17 14.76
CA GLU A 153 -5.10 14.45 13.54
C GLU A 153 -4.53 15.68 12.85
N LEU A 154 -4.26 15.57 11.55
CA LEU A 154 -3.92 16.72 10.74
C LEU A 154 -5.19 17.54 10.46
N CYS A 155 -5.28 18.72 11.04
CA CYS A 155 -6.34 19.67 10.75
C CYS A 155 -5.77 20.85 9.96
N TYR A 156 -6.56 21.39 9.03
CA TYR A 156 -6.10 22.50 8.22
C TYR A 156 -7.25 23.40 7.77
N ARG A 157 -6.93 24.65 7.49
CA ARG A 157 -7.87 25.64 6.96
C ARG A 157 -7.21 26.52 5.91
N GLY A 158 -8.03 27.03 5.01
CA GLY A 158 -7.58 27.83 3.87
C GLY A 158 -8.65 27.98 2.81
N ARG A 159 -8.37 28.77 1.77
CA ARG A 159 -9.33 29.02 0.67
C ARG A 159 -9.61 27.79 -0.19
N ASN A 160 -8.83 26.72 -0.03
CA ASN A 160 -8.96 25.46 -0.73
C ASN A 160 -9.96 24.49 -0.07
N ILE A 161 -10.43 24.78 1.14
CA ILE A 161 -11.44 23.97 1.82
C ILE A 161 -12.80 24.17 1.13
N PHE A 162 -13.49 23.06 0.89
CA PHE A 162 -14.85 23.05 0.34
C PHE A 162 -15.86 23.74 1.25
N MET A 163 -17.05 24.05 0.72
CA MET A 163 -18.12 24.71 1.49
C MET A 163 -18.99 23.75 2.31
N GLY A 164 -18.70 22.44 2.27
CA GLY A 164 -19.48 21.41 2.95
C GLY A 164 -20.08 20.36 2.02
N TYR A 165 -20.75 19.38 2.62
CA TYR A 165 -21.36 18.27 1.92
C TYR A 165 -22.77 18.59 1.42
N MET A 166 -23.23 17.79 0.46
CA MET A 166 -24.62 17.82 -0.02
C MET A 166 -25.30 16.47 0.22
N HIS A 167 -26.56 16.48 0.67
CA HIS A 167 -27.44 15.32 0.63
C HIS A 167 -27.90 15.06 -0.79
N ASN A 168 -27.96 13.78 -1.18
CA ASN A 168 -28.73 13.37 -2.35
C ASN A 168 -30.17 13.08 -1.91
N LEU A 169 -31.09 13.99 -2.22
CA LEU A 169 -32.52 13.87 -1.88
C LEU A 169 -33.22 12.77 -2.71
N SER A 170 -32.59 12.29 -3.78
CA SER A 170 -33.10 11.15 -4.55
C SER A 170 -32.72 9.79 -3.93
N SER A 171 -32.03 9.78 -2.78
CA SER A 171 -31.75 8.56 -2.03
C SER A 171 -33.03 8.02 -1.37
N PRO A 172 -33.29 6.69 -1.35
CA PRO A 172 -34.47 6.09 -0.75
C PRO A 172 -34.73 6.49 0.71
N SER A 173 -33.67 6.90 1.42
CA SER A 173 -33.71 7.33 2.82
C SER A 173 -34.60 8.56 3.09
N PHE A 174 -34.95 9.35 2.07
CA PHE A 174 -35.75 10.57 2.24
C PHE A 174 -37.24 10.41 1.86
N GLY A 175 -37.72 9.19 1.62
CA GLY A 175 -39.16 8.92 1.38
C GLY A 175 -39.74 9.57 0.13
N LEU A 176 -38.90 10.08 -0.78
CA LEU A 176 -39.34 10.73 -2.01
C LEU A 176 -39.77 9.67 -3.05
N PRO A 177 -40.87 9.91 -3.78
CA PRO A 177 -41.38 8.94 -4.75
C PRO A 177 -40.34 8.67 -5.85
N PRO A 178 -40.18 7.41 -6.30
CA PRO A 178 -39.09 6.96 -7.19
C PRO A 178 -39.12 7.52 -8.62
N LYS A 179 -39.95 8.52 -8.92
CA LYS A 179 -40.19 9.06 -10.27
C LYS A 179 -39.61 10.45 -10.54
N LEU A 180 -38.79 11.04 -9.67
CA LEU A 180 -38.03 12.24 -10.03
C LEU A 180 -36.75 11.87 -10.78
N THR A 181 -36.72 12.15 -12.08
CA THR A 181 -35.58 11.89 -12.98
C THR A 181 -34.38 12.83 -12.77
N HIS A 182 -34.51 13.87 -11.93
CA HIS A 182 -33.44 14.83 -11.67
C HIS A 182 -32.93 14.68 -10.23
N LYS A 183 -31.62 14.39 -10.10
CA LYS A 183 -30.95 14.35 -8.79
C LYS A 183 -31.06 15.71 -8.12
N ARG A 184 -31.71 15.76 -6.96
CA ARG A 184 -31.78 16.98 -6.13
C ARG A 184 -30.75 16.88 -5.02
N TYR A 185 -29.96 17.94 -4.88
CA TYR A 185 -28.97 18.06 -3.85
C TYR A 185 -29.31 19.23 -2.92
N MET A 186 -29.12 19.04 -1.61
CA MET A 186 -29.29 20.10 -0.61
C MET A 186 -28.10 20.07 0.34
N HIS A 187 -27.71 21.23 0.90
CA HIS A 187 -26.63 21.29 1.88
C HIS A 187 -26.88 20.32 3.04
N ASN A 188 -25.83 19.64 3.48
CA ASN A 188 -25.84 18.72 4.61
C ASN A 188 -25.08 19.37 5.78
N PRO A 189 -25.76 20.17 6.63
CA PRO A 189 -25.11 20.89 7.71
C PRO A 189 -24.51 19.95 8.76
N GLU A 190 -25.17 18.83 9.06
CA GLU A 190 -24.71 17.85 10.06
C GLU A 190 -23.35 17.26 9.68
N LYS A 191 -23.24 16.65 8.49
CA LYS A 191 -21.95 16.09 8.03
C LYS A 191 -20.90 17.16 7.79
N THR A 192 -21.31 18.37 7.44
CA THR A 192 -20.38 19.48 7.27
C THR A 192 -19.79 19.88 8.60
N ALA A 193 -20.60 20.03 9.64
CA ALA A 193 -20.15 20.33 11.00
C ALA A 193 -19.32 19.19 11.63
N GLU A 194 -19.52 17.93 11.21
CA GLU A 194 -18.66 16.81 11.59
C GLU A 194 -17.24 16.90 10.98
N THR A 195 -17.07 17.65 9.88
CA THR A 195 -15.79 17.74 9.14
C THR A 195 -15.12 19.10 9.28
N ILE A 196 -15.88 20.18 9.41
CA ILE A 196 -15.39 21.53 9.64
C ILE A 196 -15.92 21.99 10.98
N ASP A 197 -15.02 22.27 11.93
CA ASP A 197 -15.38 22.74 13.26
C ASP A 197 -15.86 24.21 13.25
N GLU A 198 -16.32 24.69 14.40
CA GLU A 198 -16.83 26.06 14.59
C GLU A 198 -15.75 27.14 14.35
N ASP A 199 -14.47 26.78 14.49
CA ASP A 199 -13.31 27.65 14.27
C ASP A 199 -12.82 27.61 12.80
N GLY A 200 -13.51 26.85 11.94
CA GLY A 200 -13.24 26.72 10.51
C GLY A 200 -12.08 25.78 10.17
N TRP A 201 -11.65 24.92 11.10
CA TRP A 201 -10.68 23.86 10.82
C TRP A 201 -11.36 22.66 10.18
N MET A 202 -10.82 22.22 9.05
CA MET A 202 -11.19 20.94 8.47
C MET A 202 -10.42 19.81 9.17
N HIS A 203 -11.15 18.85 9.70
CA HIS A 203 -10.65 17.59 10.25
C HIS A 203 -10.42 16.59 9.11
N SER A 204 -9.17 16.22 8.85
CA SER A 204 -8.83 15.34 7.73
C SER A 204 -9.21 13.87 7.97
N GLY A 205 -9.32 13.46 9.23
CA GLY A 205 -9.38 12.06 9.62
C GLY A 205 -8.05 11.32 9.44
N ASP A 206 -6.96 12.00 9.06
CA ASP A 206 -5.63 11.43 8.85
C ASP A 206 -4.68 11.87 9.97
N VAL A 207 -3.89 10.94 10.50
CA VAL A 207 -2.87 11.19 11.53
C VAL A 207 -1.56 11.53 10.84
N ALA A 208 -0.89 12.58 11.31
CA ALA A 208 0.35 13.03 10.69
C ALA A 208 1.43 13.42 11.71
N THR A 209 2.65 13.50 11.22
CA THR A 209 3.77 14.14 11.91
C THR A 209 4.39 15.22 11.02
N PHE A 210 4.96 16.23 11.66
CA PHE A 210 5.80 17.26 11.04
C PHE A 210 7.22 17.08 11.54
N ASP A 211 8.19 17.25 10.64
CA ASP A 211 9.59 17.40 11.05
C ASP A 211 9.93 18.87 11.39
N GLU A 212 11.17 19.10 11.82
CA GLU A 212 11.65 20.42 12.25
C GLU A 212 12.05 21.34 11.08
N ASP A 213 12.02 20.84 9.83
CA ASP A 213 12.48 21.57 8.64
C ASP A 213 11.36 22.42 8.00
N GLY A 214 10.95 23.43 8.78
CA GLY A 214 9.83 24.31 8.46
C GLY A 214 10.10 25.37 7.40
N ASP A 215 9.03 25.79 6.73
CA ASP A 215 9.02 26.99 5.89
C ASP A 215 8.43 28.17 6.69
N PRO A 216 9.18 29.27 6.89
CA PRO A 216 8.72 30.40 7.70
C PRO A 216 7.56 31.19 7.06
N ARG A 217 7.22 30.92 5.80
CA ARG A 217 6.10 31.57 5.09
C ARG A 217 4.74 30.91 5.38
N ILE A 218 4.75 29.75 6.04
CA ILE A 218 3.55 28.97 6.36
C ILE A 218 3.23 29.17 7.85
N THR A 219 1.97 29.43 8.15
CA THR A 219 1.48 29.61 9.52
C THR A 219 1.16 28.25 10.16
N GLY A 220 1.62 28.04 11.39
CA GLY A 220 1.52 26.76 12.10
C GLY A 220 2.69 25.82 11.81
N PRO A 221 2.59 24.52 12.14
CA PRO A 221 3.60 23.53 11.75
C PRO A 221 3.77 23.51 10.23
N SER A 222 5.01 23.70 9.77
CA SER A 222 5.34 23.89 8.35
C SER A 222 6.44 22.97 7.84
N GLY A 223 6.88 22.03 8.68
CA GLY A 223 7.84 20.99 8.31
C GLY A 223 7.29 20.03 7.25
N PHE A 224 8.12 19.07 6.88
CA PHE A 224 7.71 17.99 5.99
C PHE A 224 6.69 17.09 6.68
N VAL A 225 5.55 16.90 6.03
CA VAL A 225 4.42 16.13 6.53
C VAL A 225 4.60 14.66 6.18
N ARG A 226 4.38 13.78 7.16
CA ARG A 226 4.25 12.33 6.93
C ARG A 226 2.90 11.87 7.48
N ILE A 227 2.10 11.25 6.62
CA ILE A 227 0.84 10.63 7.04
C ILE A 227 1.16 9.25 7.62
N THR A 228 0.79 9.04 8.88
CA THR A 228 1.13 7.83 9.64
C THR A 228 -0.05 6.89 9.78
N GLY A 229 -1.28 7.36 9.56
CA GLY A 229 -2.47 6.53 9.61
C GLY A 229 -3.74 7.31 9.33
N ARG A 230 -4.88 6.63 9.40
CA ARG A 230 -6.21 7.22 9.27
C ARG A 230 -7.03 6.88 10.50
N ILE A 231 -7.63 7.88 11.15
CA ILE A 231 -8.34 7.74 12.43
C ILE A 231 -9.40 6.64 12.39
N LYS A 232 -10.22 6.61 11.34
CA LYS A 232 -11.27 5.59 11.16
C LYS A 232 -10.73 4.19 10.86
N GLU A 233 -9.45 4.07 10.54
CA GLU A 233 -8.76 2.80 10.30
C GLU A 233 -7.77 2.43 11.42
N LEU A 234 -7.61 3.28 12.43
CA LEU A 234 -6.79 2.96 13.59
C LEU A 234 -7.42 1.79 14.31
N ILE A 235 -6.58 0.80 14.62
CA ILE A 235 -6.95 -0.31 15.48
C ILE A 235 -6.78 0.18 16.91
N ILE A 236 -7.87 0.18 17.69
CA ILE A 236 -7.81 0.46 19.12
C ILE A 236 -7.75 -0.88 19.83
N THR A 237 -6.56 -1.26 20.29
CA THR A 237 -6.38 -2.54 20.99
C THR A 237 -7.20 -2.58 22.29
N ALA A 238 -7.41 -3.76 22.88
CA ALA A 238 -8.09 -3.89 24.17
C ALA A 238 -7.39 -3.12 25.31
N GLY A 239 -6.11 -2.80 25.15
CA GLY A 239 -5.34 -1.95 26.07
C GLY A 239 -5.50 -0.44 25.83
N GLY A 240 -6.29 -0.01 24.84
CA GLY A 240 -6.51 1.39 24.50
C GLY A 240 -5.42 2.02 23.62
N GLU A 241 -4.46 1.23 23.13
CA GLU A 241 -3.42 1.76 22.25
C GLU A 241 -3.91 1.87 20.80
N ASN A 242 -3.67 3.03 20.19
CA ASN A 242 -4.02 3.35 18.81
C ASN A 242 -2.92 2.87 17.86
N VAL A 243 -3.23 1.88 17.04
CA VAL A 243 -2.27 1.28 16.10
C VAL A 243 -2.67 1.60 14.66
N PRO A 244 -1.79 2.25 13.86
CA PRO A 244 -1.99 2.40 12.43
C PRO A 244 -1.60 1.10 11.69
N PRO A 245 -2.57 0.32 11.16
CA PRO A 245 -2.27 -0.98 10.56
C PRO A 245 -1.43 -0.90 9.29
N VAL A 246 -1.56 0.19 8.51
CA VAL A 246 -0.88 0.36 7.21
C VAL A 246 0.64 0.32 7.32
N LEU A 247 1.20 0.83 8.41
CA LEU A 247 2.65 0.80 8.64
C LEU A 247 3.15 -0.64 8.80
N ILE A 248 2.44 -1.44 9.60
CA ILE A 248 2.74 -2.85 9.82
C ILE A 248 2.56 -3.63 8.51
N GLU A 249 1.47 -3.41 7.78
CA GLU A 249 1.22 -4.06 6.48
C GLU A 249 2.33 -3.79 5.46
N SER A 250 2.82 -2.55 5.41
CA SER A 250 3.91 -2.15 4.52
C SER A 250 5.22 -2.84 4.88
N GLU A 251 5.55 -2.93 6.17
CA GLU A 251 6.72 -3.68 6.67
C GLU A 251 6.66 -5.17 6.32
N PHE A 252 5.49 -5.80 6.43
CA PHE A 252 5.32 -7.21 6.05
C PHE A 252 5.48 -7.42 4.54
N LYS A 253 4.99 -6.50 3.71
CA LYS A 253 5.16 -6.59 2.25
C LYS A 253 6.63 -6.42 1.82
N ALA A 254 7.38 -5.57 2.52
CA ALA A 254 8.82 -5.39 2.32
C ALA A 254 9.60 -6.66 2.72
N GLU A 255 9.31 -7.21 3.91
CA GLU A 255 9.99 -8.42 4.41
C GLU A 255 9.62 -9.69 3.63
N LEU A 256 8.40 -9.77 3.08
CA LEU A 256 7.87 -10.93 2.35
C LEU A 256 7.39 -10.52 0.94
N PRO A 257 8.29 -10.44 -0.05
CA PRO A 257 7.92 -10.09 -1.43
C PRO A 257 6.87 -11.03 -2.06
N CYS A 258 6.74 -12.25 -1.55
CA CYS A 258 5.72 -13.22 -1.95
C CYS A 258 4.28 -12.80 -1.60
N ILE A 259 4.08 -11.76 -0.79
CA ILE A 259 2.77 -11.22 -0.43
C ILE A 259 2.27 -10.30 -1.55
N ALA A 260 1.05 -10.54 -2.04
CA ALA A 260 0.34 -9.58 -2.89
C ALA A 260 -0.34 -8.51 -2.04
N ASN A 261 -1.12 -8.97 -1.04
CA ASN A 261 -1.83 -8.11 -0.12
C ASN A 261 -1.87 -8.72 1.28
N CYS A 262 -2.01 -7.86 2.28
CA CYS A 262 -2.22 -8.27 3.65
C CYS A 262 -3.12 -7.26 4.35
N MET A 263 -3.73 -7.68 5.46
CA MET A 263 -4.56 -6.82 6.30
C MET A 263 -4.33 -7.15 7.77
N VAL A 264 -3.90 -6.16 8.55
CA VAL A 264 -3.79 -6.29 10.01
C VAL A 264 -5.17 -6.11 10.62
N VAL A 265 -5.48 -6.96 11.60
CA VAL A 265 -6.73 -6.96 12.36
C VAL A 265 -6.43 -7.09 13.85
N GLY A 266 -7.32 -6.56 14.68
CA GLY A 266 -7.17 -6.63 16.14
C GLY A 266 -7.90 -5.53 16.90
N ASP A 267 -8.90 -4.90 16.28
CA ASP A 267 -9.70 -3.88 16.95
C ASP A 267 -10.42 -4.47 18.16
N LYS A 268 -10.24 -3.83 19.31
CA LYS A 268 -10.71 -4.24 20.63
C LYS A 268 -10.22 -5.63 21.05
N ARG A 269 -9.12 -6.13 20.48
CA ARG A 269 -8.51 -7.42 20.82
C ARG A 269 -7.21 -7.24 21.62
N LYS A 270 -6.79 -8.31 22.31
CA LYS A 270 -5.59 -8.31 23.19
C LYS A 270 -4.27 -8.24 22.43
N PHE A 271 -4.26 -8.62 21.16
CA PHE A 271 -3.09 -8.65 20.29
C PHE A 271 -3.51 -8.48 18.84
N LEU A 272 -2.57 -8.05 17.99
CA LEU A 272 -2.79 -7.93 16.56
C LEU A 272 -2.57 -9.26 15.86
N THR A 273 -3.31 -9.47 14.78
CA THR A 273 -3.10 -10.57 13.84
C THR A 273 -3.09 -10.04 12.41
N ILE A 274 -2.53 -10.80 11.48
CA ILE A 274 -2.45 -10.38 10.07
C ILE A 274 -3.00 -11.46 9.14
N LEU A 275 -3.86 -11.04 8.21
CA LEU A 275 -4.32 -11.85 7.10
C LEU A 275 -3.34 -11.63 5.93
N ILE A 276 -2.83 -12.71 5.35
CA ILE A 276 -1.82 -12.66 4.29
C ILE A 276 -2.37 -13.33 3.04
N ALA A 277 -2.30 -12.65 1.91
CA ALA A 277 -2.59 -13.22 0.61
C ALA A 277 -1.32 -13.27 -0.26
N LEU A 278 -0.98 -14.48 -0.71
CA LEU A 278 0.16 -14.70 -1.59
C LEU A 278 -0.12 -14.19 -3.00
N ARG A 279 0.95 -13.88 -3.74
CA ARG A 279 0.86 -13.55 -5.17
C ARG A 279 0.36 -14.75 -5.96
N SER A 280 -0.81 -14.56 -6.56
CA SER A 280 -1.41 -15.54 -7.44
C SER A 280 -1.76 -14.95 -8.81
N GLU A 281 -1.88 -15.84 -9.80
CA GLU A 281 -2.30 -15.48 -11.14
C GLU A 281 -3.66 -14.79 -11.08
N LYS A 282 -3.81 -13.71 -11.86
CA LYS A 282 -5.09 -13.00 -12.01
C LYS A 282 -5.71 -13.40 -13.34
N ARG A 283 -6.96 -13.85 -13.32
CA ARG A 283 -7.74 -14.02 -14.55
C ARG A 283 -8.17 -12.66 -15.03
N GLU A 284 -7.85 -12.33 -16.27
CA GLU A 284 -8.27 -11.07 -16.87
C GLU A 284 -9.78 -11.09 -17.14
N ASP A 285 -10.51 -10.21 -16.46
CA ASP A 285 -11.90 -9.91 -16.77
C ASP A 285 -12.08 -8.38 -16.96
N LYS A 286 -13.31 -7.96 -17.23
CA LYS A 286 -13.61 -6.55 -17.56
C LYS A 286 -13.44 -5.61 -16.35
N ASN A 287 -13.40 -6.13 -15.11
CA ASN A 287 -13.57 -5.33 -13.88
C ASN A 287 -12.38 -5.35 -12.89
N GLY A 288 -11.20 -5.81 -13.29
CA GLY A 288 -9.98 -5.72 -12.46
C GLY A 288 -9.38 -7.06 -12.03
N GLY A 289 -9.94 -8.16 -12.53
CA GLY A 289 -9.43 -9.51 -12.48
C GLY A 289 -9.74 -10.26 -11.19
N SER A 290 -10.36 -11.44 -11.31
CA SER A 290 -10.45 -12.41 -10.21
C SER A 290 -9.04 -12.96 -9.93
N SER A 291 -8.64 -12.95 -8.66
CA SER A 291 -7.48 -13.72 -8.20
C SER A 291 -7.76 -15.22 -8.31
N THR A 292 -6.80 -16.00 -8.80
CA THR A 292 -6.84 -17.46 -8.77
C THR A 292 -6.10 -18.01 -7.55
N VAL A 293 -6.01 -19.33 -7.45
CA VAL A 293 -5.24 -20.03 -6.40
C VAL A 293 -3.81 -20.38 -6.83
N ARG A 294 -3.45 -20.17 -8.11
CA ARG A 294 -2.13 -20.56 -8.65
C ARG A 294 -1.08 -19.53 -8.29
N LEU A 295 0.01 -19.95 -7.65
CA LEU A 295 1.11 -19.07 -7.24
C LEU A 295 1.90 -18.59 -8.45
N ILE A 296 2.41 -17.35 -8.37
CA ILE A 296 3.23 -16.75 -9.42
C ILE A 296 4.39 -15.93 -8.82
N GLY A 297 5.39 -15.63 -9.65
CA GLY A 297 6.45 -14.67 -9.33
C GLY A 297 7.15 -14.99 -8.00
N ASP A 298 7.24 -13.99 -7.12
CA ASP A 298 7.92 -14.10 -5.82
C ASP A 298 7.33 -15.20 -4.91
N SER A 299 6.08 -15.60 -5.10
CA SER A 299 5.53 -16.73 -4.35
C SER A 299 6.14 -18.06 -4.78
N LEU A 300 6.42 -18.26 -6.08
CA LEU A 300 7.12 -19.45 -6.56
C LEU A 300 8.60 -19.41 -6.19
N THR A 301 9.23 -18.23 -6.22
CA THR A 301 10.60 -18.06 -5.72
C THR A 301 10.70 -18.41 -4.24
N ALA A 302 9.74 -17.96 -3.41
CA ALA A 302 9.67 -18.35 -2.02
C ALA A 302 9.49 -19.87 -1.85
N CYS A 303 8.69 -20.54 -2.71
CA CYS A 303 8.62 -22.00 -2.72
C CYS A 303 10.00 -22.65 -2.90
N GLU A 304 10.77 -22.19 -3.89
CA GLU A 304 12.11 -22.71 -4.18
C GLU A 304 13.09 -22.49 -3.02
N GLU A 305 13.06 -21.29 -2.42
CA GLU A 305 13.90 -20.90 -1.28
C GLU A 305 13.68 -21.80 -0.07
N ILE A 306 12.40 -22.05 0.26
CA ILE A 306 12.06 -22.87 1.43
C ILE A 306 12.11 -24.37 1.11
N GLY A 307 12.12 -24.77 -0.16
CA GLY A 307 12.07 -26.17 -0.58
C GLY A 307 10.65 -26.75 -0.64
N SER A 308 9.65 -25.89 -0.81
CA SER A 308 8.25 -26.24 -1.04
C SER A 308 8.02 -26.60 -2.50
N THR A 309 7.19 -27.61 -2.75
CA THR A 309 6.74 -27.98 -4.10
C THR A 309 5.38 -27.37 -4.45
N ALA A 310 4.86 -26.47 -3.61
CA ALA A 310 3.54 -25.89 -3.79
C ALA A 310 3.48 -25.04 -5.05
N THR A 311 2.44 -25.27 -5.84
CA THR A 311 2.07 -24.48 -7.01
C THR A 311 0.77 -23.71 -6.78
N THR A 312 0.05 -24.04 -5.70
CA THR A 312 -1.19 -23.38 -5.29
C THR A 312 -1.14 -22.91 -3.84
N ILE A 313 -2.02 -21.97 -3.47
CA ILE A 313 -2.16 -21.47 -2.09
C ILE A 313 -2.57 -22.59 -1.12
N GLU A 314 -3.42 -23.52 -1.56
CA GLU A 314 -3.87 -24.65 -0.72
C GLU A 314 -2.73 -25.62 -0.41
N GLU A 315 -1.91 -25.95 -1.42
CA GLU A 315 -0.70 -26.74 -1.23
C GLU A 315 0.28 -26.04 -0.30
N ALA A 316 0.47 -24.72 -0.44
CA ALA A 316 1.33 -23.94 0.44
C ALA A 316 0.87 -23.99 1.91
N LYS A 317 -0.44 -23.96 2.16
CA LYS A 317 -0.99 -24.11 3.53
C LYS A 317 -0.71 -25.49 4.14
N ALA A 318 -0.65 -26.53 3.32
CA ALA A 318 -0.51 -27.91 3.75
C ALA A 318 0.92 -28.46 3.65
N ASP A 319 1.90 -27.65 3.24
CA ASP A 319 3.23 -28.13 2.86
C ASP A 319 4.08 -28.63 4.06
N PRO A 320 4.52 -29.91 4.08
CA PRO A 320 5.28 -30.48 5.19
C PRO A 320 6.75 -30.01 5.23
N LYS A 321 7.37 -29.96 6.42
CA LYS A 321 8.80 -29.60 6.57
C LYS A 321 9.73 -30.57 5.83
N VAL A 322 10.61 -30.06 4.96
CA VAL A 322 11.71 -30.84 4.38
C VAL A 322 12.99 -30.59 5.18
N ASN A 323 13.38 -31.57 6.01
CA ASN A 323 14.71 -31.58 6.63
C ASN A 323 15.76 -31.94 5.56
N ARG A 324 16.42 -30.96 4.96
CA ARG A 324 17.60 -31.21 4.12
C ARG A 324 18.77 -31.66 5.02
N GLY A 325 18.86 -32.96 5.26
CA GLY A 325 20.02 -33.58 5.89
C GLY A 325 21.20 -33.60 4.92
N ASN A 326 22.32 -32.99 5.32
CA ASN A 326 23.62 -33.26 4.73
C ASN A 326 23.85 -34.78 4.73
N HIS A 327 23.96 -35.37 3.54
CA HIS A 327 24.46 -36.72 3.39
C HIS A 327 25.93 -36.78 3.85
N ARG A 328 26.15 -37.33 5.04
CA ARG A 328 27.23 -38.32 5.24
C ARG A 328 26.67 -39.45 6.09
N GLN A 329 26.63 -40.63 5.47
CA GLN A 329 26.32 -41.91 6.07
C GLN A 329 27.22 -42.15 7.28
N THR A 330 26.64 -42.65 8.39
CA THR A 330 27.09 -43.88 9.05
C THR A 330 25.97 -44.41 9.94
N THR A 331 25.53 -45.61 9.61
CA THR A 331 24.51 -46.40 10.29
C THR A 331 25.08 -46.98 11.59
N THR A 332 24.35 -46.87 12.71
CA THR A 332 24.44 -47.88 13.76
C THR A 332 23.08 -48.11 14.43
N HIS A 333 22.60 -49.34 14.31
CA HIS A 333 21.44 -49.89 15.01
C HIS A 333 21.61 -49.80 16.53
N LYS A 334 20.79 -48.99 17.23
CA LYS A 334 20.27 -49.26 18.60
C LYS A 334 19.55 -48.06 19.25
N THR A 335 18.63 -47.39 18.57
CA THR A 335 17.65 -46.53 19.28
C THR A 335 16.40 -46.32 18.44
N ARG A 336 15.57 -47.36 18.31
CA ARG A 336 14.39 -47.33 17.42
C ARG A 336 13.05 -47.09 18.13
N ILE A 337 13.05 -46.75 19.43
CA ILE A 337 11.81 -46.70 20.22
C ILE A 337 11.61 -45.40 21.04
N ILE A 338 12.58 -44.47 21.10
CA ILE A 338 12.46 -43.26 21.95
C ILE A 338 12.51 -41.93 21.16
N LEU A 339 12.73 -41.94 19.85
CA LEU A 339 12.64 -40.73 19.01
C LEU A 339 11.30 -40.65 18.23
N PHE A 340 10.21 -41.02 18.91
CA PHE A 340 8.83 -40.80 18.46
C PHE A 340 8.15 -39.78 19.40
N VAL A 341 8.94 -38.86 19.95
CA VAL A 341 8.45 -37.68 20.67
C VAL A 341 8.22 -36.58 19.64
N LEU A 342 6.96 -36.37 19.28
CA LEU A 342 6.43 -35.08 18.80
C LEU A 342 7.25 -34.42 17.68
N PHE A 343 7.38 -35.06 16.52
CA PHE A 343 7.63 -34.31 15.29
C PHE A 343 6.35 -33.53 14.97
N PHE A 344 6.15 -32.37 15.60
CA PHE A 344 5.29 -31.34 15.03
C PHE A 344 5.89 -31.03 13.67
N CYS A 345 5.34 -31.63 12.62
CA CYS A 345 5.69 -31.32 11.24
C CYS A 345 5.18 -29.90 10.97
N PHE A 346 5.97 -28.90 11.36
CA PHE A 346 5.63 -27.51 11.10
C PHE A 346 5.68 -27.28 9.59
N CYS A 347 4.64 -26.65 9.05
CA CYS A 347 4.62 -26.30 7.63
C CYS A 347 5.81 -25.39 7.28
N GLN A 348 6.45 -25.60 6.13
CA GLN A 348 7.63 -24.81 5.69
C GLN A 348 7.28 -23.33 5.60
N TRP A 349 6.10 -23.03 5.05
CA TRP A 349 5.54 -21.68 5.00
C TRP A 349 5.33 -21.09 6.39
N THR A 350 4.98 -21.92 7.38
CA THR A 350 4.79 -21.45 8.75
C THR A 350 6.10 -20.94 9.34
N GLU A 351 7.20 -21.66 9.14
CA GLU A 351 8.52 -21.23 9.62
C GLU A 351 9.00 -19.97 8.89
N TYR A 352 8.81 -19.92 7.56
CA TYR A 352 9.16 -18.77 6.72
C TYR A 352 8.44 -17.50 7.14
N ILE A 353 7.11 -17.55 7.28
CA ILE A 353 6.30 -16.40 7.69
C ILE A 353 6.58 -16.02 9.16
N ASN A 354 6.77 -16.99 10.06
CA ASN A 354 7.11 -16.69 11.46
C ASN A 354 8.46 -15.99 11.60
N LYS A 355 9.45 -16.36 10.77
CA LYS A 355 10.76 -15.70 10.75
C LYS A 355 10.61 -14.23 10.35
N ALA A 356 9.87 -13.95 9.28
CA ALA A 356 9.59 -12.59 8.83
C ALA A 356 8.77 -11.79 9.85
N MET A 357 7.70 -12.39 10.41
CA MET A 357 6.90 -11.77 11.48
C MET A 357 7.78 -11.36 12.66
N LYS A 358 8.75 -12.19 13.06
CA LYS A 358 9.70 -11.86 14.14
C LYS A 358 10.59 -10.67 13.76
N ALA A 359 11.04 -10.59 12.50
CA ALA A 359 11.83 -9.46 12.01
C ALA A 359 11.01 -8.16 11.99
N CYS A 360 9.78 -8.18 11.47
CA CYS A 360 8.87 -7.03 11.48
C CYS A 360 8.57 -6.57 12.93
N ASN A 361 8.24 -7.50 13.83
CA ASN A 361 7.97 -7.21 15.25
C ASN A 361 9.17 -6.66 16.02
N ALA A 362 10.40 -6.84 15.52
CA ALA A 362 11.59 -6.23 16.11
C ALA A 362 11.72 -4.74 15.75
N ARG A 363 11.06 -4.29 14.67
CA ARG A 363 11.06 -2.90 14.18
C ARG A 363 9.88 -2.07 14.71
N THR A 364 8.89 -2.69 15.36
CA THR A 364 7.73 -1.99 15.92
C THR A 364 8.12 -1.11 17.12
N THR A 365 7.51 0.06 17.23
CA THR A 365 7.79 1.03 18.31
C THR A 365 7.21 0.64 19.66
N SER A 366 6.18 -0.22 19.70
CA SER A 366 5.53 -0.66 20.94
C SER A 366 5.18 -2.15 20.90
N ASN A 367 4.92 -2.71 22.08
CA ASN A 367 4.48 -4.10 22.20
C ASN A 367 3.09 -4.34 21.61
N ALA A 368 2.18 -3.35 21.66
CA ALA A 368 0.83 -3.51 21.11
C ALA A 368 0.82 -3.55 19.58
N GLN A 369 1.84 -2.98 18.92
CA GLN A 369 2.00 -3.05 17.46
C GLN A 369 2.54 -4.40 16.97
N ARG A 370 2.93 -5.30 17.87
CA ARG A 370 3.44 -6.62 17.48
C ARG A 370 2.31 -7.53 17.03
N VAL A 371 2.50 -8.16 15.88
CA VAL A 371 1.62 -9.19 15.34
C VAL A 371 1.91 -10.50 16.04
N ALA A 372 0.90 -11.10 16.67
CA ALA A 372 1.05 -12.35 17.43
C ALA A 372 0.74 -13.61 16.62
N LYS A 373 -0.23 -13.52 15.70
CA LYS A 373 -0.67 -14.65 14.85
C LYS A 373 -0.96 -14.15 13.43
N TRP A 374 -0.98 -15.08 12.47
CA TRP A 374 -1.30 -14.77 11.08
C TRP A 374 -2.12 -15.91 10.46
N ALA A 375 -2.82 -15.61 9.37
CA ALA A 375 -3.48 -16.60 8.54
C ALA A 375 -3.23 -16.34 7.05
N LEU A 376 -2.93 -17.40 6.31
CA LEU A 376 -2.94 -17.37 4.86
C LEU A 376 -4.39 -17.38 4.36
N LEU A 377 -4.73 -16.44 3.49
CA LEU A 377 -6.02 -16.38 2.82
C LEU A 377 -6.05 -17.31 1.61
N PRO A 378 -7.22 -17.82 1.20
CA PRO A 378 -7.34 -18.75 0.07
C PRO A 378 -7.08 -18.08 -1.29
N LYS A 379 -7.19 -16.74 -1.37
CA LYS A 379 -7.08 -15.95 -2.60
C LYS A 379 -6.53 -14.54 -2.29
N ASP A 380 -5.99 -13.88 -3.33
CA ASP A 380 -5.60 -12.47 -3.29
C ASP A 380 -6.82 -11.53 -3.27
N PHE A 381 -6.62 -10.30 -2.79
CA PHE A 381 -7.63 -9.25 -2.81
C PHE A 381 -7.94 -8.82 -4.24
N SER A 382 -9.23 -8.59 -4.51
CA SER A 382 -9.70 -8.16 -5.82
C SER A 382 -10.88 -7.20 -5.71
N VAL A 383 -11.18 -6.51 -6.82
CA VAL A 383 -12.36 -5.65 -6.92
C VAL A 383 -13.62 -6.51 -6.94
N GLU A 384 -13.63 -7.59 -7.72
CA GLU A 384 -14.73 -8.56 -7.81
C GLU A 384 -14.99 -9.26 -6.47
N GLY A 385 -13.91 -9.64 -5.75
CA GLY A 385 -14.00 -10.25 -4.44
C GLY A 385 -14.50 -9.30 -3.34
N GLY A 386 -14.60 -8.00 -3.64
CA GLY A 386 -15.14 -6.96 -2.76
C GLY A 386 -14.13 -6.37 -1.77
N GLU A 387 -12.91 -6.91 -1.70
CA GLU A 387 -11.86 -6.40 -0.81
C GLU A 387 -11.24 -5.09 -1.30
N LEU A 388 -11.25 -4.83 -2.61
CA LEU A 388 -10.70 -3.61 -3.18
C LEU A 388 -11.79 -2.74 -3.82
N THR A 389 -11.62 -1.42 -3.76
CA THR A 389 -12.39 -0.47 -4.59
C THR A 389 -11.91 -0.51 -6.04
N GLU A 390 -12.64 0.12 -6.97
CA GLU A 390 -12.19 0.30 -8.37
C GLU A 390 -10.84 1.03 -8.48
N THR A 391 -10.55 1.90 -7.52
CA THR A 391 -9.24 2.57 -7.36
C THR A 391 -8.18 1.72 -6.64
N LEU A 392 -8.47 0.45 -6.40
CA LEU A 392 -7.61 -0.55 -5.76
C LEU A 392 -7.26 -0.27 -4.29
N LYS A 393 -8.06 0.55 -3.60
CA LYS A 393 -7.96 0.76 -2.15
C LYS A 393 -8.65 -0.36 -1.37
N LEU A 394 -8.02 -0.83 -0.28
CA LEU A 394 -8.55 -1.86 0.61
C LEU A 394 -9.82 -1.40 1.34
N ARG A 395 -10.83 -2.27 1.40
CA ARG A 395 -12.10 -2.07 2.11
C ARG A 395 -12.12 -2.88 3.41
N ARG A 396 -11.40 -2.39 4.43
CA ARG A 396 -11.17 -3.11 5.69
C ARG A 396 -12.43 -3.70 6.34
N GLY A 397 -13.50 -2.92 6.48
CA GLY A 397 -14.77 -3.38 7.07
C GLY A 397 -15.36 -4.60 6.35
N PRO A 398 -15.73 -4.47 5.06
CA PRO A 398 -16.20 -5.60 4.26
C PRO A 398 -15.22 -6.79 4.20
N THR A 399 -13.91 -6.55 4.18
CA THR A 399 -12.90 -7.62 4.21
C THR A 399 -12.90 -8.35 5.56
N SER A 400 -13.01 -7.65 6.68
CA SER A 400 -13.10 -8.25 8.02
C SER A 400 -14.36 -9.10 8.16
N GLU A 401 -15.51 -8.60 7.69
CA GLU A 401 -16.77 -9.36 7.66
C GLU A 401 -16.61 -10.66 6.84
N LYS A 402 -16.03 -10.57 5.64
CA LYS A 402 -15.80 -11.72 4.76
C LYS A 402 -14.93 -12.82 5.39
N TYR A 403 -13.92 -12.44 6.17
CA TYR A 403 -12.97 -13.38 6.77
C TYR A 403 -13.19 -13.58 8.27
N THR A 404 -14.39 -13.30 8.79
CA THR A 404 -14.70 -13.37 10.23
C THR A 404 -14.36 -14.73 10.84
N ASP A 405 -14.70 -15.84 10.17
CA ASP A 405 -14.40 -17.19 10.68
C ASP A 405 -12.89 -17.44 10.86
N ILE A 406 -12.09 -16.94 9.93
CA ILE A 406 -10.62 -17.04 10.00
C ILE A 406 -10.09 -16.16 11.14
N ILE A 407 -10.62 -14.94 11.26
CA ILE A 407 -10.23 -13.98 12.29
C ILE A 407 -10.56 -14.53 13.69
N GLU A 408 -11.78 -15.03 13.92
CA GLU A 408 -12.14 -15.62 15.21
C GLU A 408 -11.32 -16.87 15.50
N GLY A 409 -11.01 -17.70 14.49
CA GLY A 409 -10.10 -18.83 14.65
C GLY A 409 -8.68 -18.44 15.10
N LEU A 410 -8.24 -17.22 14.82
CA LEU A 410 -6.98 -16.68 15.35
C LEU A 410 -7.12 -16.18 16.79
N TYR A 411 -8.32 -15.80 17.24
CA TYR A 411 -8.54 -15.30 18.61
C TYR A 411 -9.08 -16.33 19.60
N ALA A 412 -9.51 -17.49 19.11
CA ALA A 412 -9.64 -18.72 19.88
C ALA A 412 -8.25 -19.16 20.41
#